data_AF-A0A0D0C9F2-F1
#
_entry.id   AF-A0A0D0C9F2-F1
#
_cell.length_a   1.000
_cell.length_b   1.000
_cell.length_c   1.000
_cell.angle_alpha   90.00
_cell.angle_beta   90.00
_cell.angle_gamma   90.00
#
_symmetry.space_group_name_H-M   'P 1'
#
loop_
_entity.id
_entity.type
_entity.pdbx_description
1 polymer ?
#
loop_
_entity_poly.entity_id
_entity_poly.type
_entity_poly.pdbx_seq_one_letter_code
_entity_poly.pdbx_strand_id
1 'polypeptide(L)'
;MSFPRGVHRSPKPGTSDFEFGQKQAAQQLIYYHTLCAALQEKFSVSVSKGIAGPDANGNVDTAITLAVLAGRPLSDINFSDYTNFALDPIQRVKLEIRPGGLALKDDLKFWHGYFKSDREVREGGVLCCTHPNYSREFWPIIYNYNACGRTGNAQWDELFNRLKSEGYPKNIIPCRYYGTEAGCWDGACPFLHDQGAASSTREAILKARCKTFDYKHKPTPQQCAARIRLLLNREAGPNASLEVREALMRKIREEVKGDRAYCANPECMEPWKENQPKSPLQNCSRCKFTMYCSNECQRKDWKRHKAEPCAPIEELIENDDLWNPIGTRKGTEFFKTNWGDA
;
A
#
# COMPACT_ATOMS: atom_id res chain seq x y z
N MET A 1 -17.37 -1.89 22.32
CA MET A 1 -16.10 -1.42 22.93
C MET A 1 -14.98 -2.04 22.11
N SER A 2 -14.20 -1.23 21.40
CA SER A 2 -13.01 -1.72 20.71
C SER A 2 -11.98 -2.12 21.76
N PHE A 3 -11.53 -3.37 21.74
CA PHE A 3 -10.40 -3.78 22.58
C PHE A 3 -9.17 -2.96 22.14
N PRO A 4 -8.32 -2.51 23.08
CA PRO A 4 -7.05 -1.91 22.71
C PRO A 4 -6.27 -2.90 21.83
N ARG A 5 -5.81 -2.44 20.66
CA ARG A 5 -4.98 -3.26 19.75
C ARG A 5 -3.79 -3.81 20.53
N GLY A 6 -3.47 -5.09 20.30
CA GLY A 6 -2.26 -5.71 20.83
C GLY A 6 -2.43 -6.62 22.05
N VAL A 7 -3.62 -6.85 22.61
CA VAL A 7 -3.74 -7.84 23.71
C VAL A 7 -4.97 -8.72 23.55
N HIS A 8 -4.79 -9.87 22.90
CA HIS A 8 -5.74 -10.98 23.03
C HIS A 8 -5.26 -11.95 24.10
N ARG A 9 -6.18 -12.38 24.96
CA ARG A 9 -5.94 -13.52 25.85
C ARG A 9 -5.75 -14.76 24.98
N SER A 10 -4.80 -15.62 25.35
CA SER A 10 -4.59 -16.92 24.69
C SER A 10 -5.95 -17.61 24.53
N PRO A 11 -6.41 -17.83 23.28
CA PRO A 11 -7.67 -18.51 23.05
C PRO A 11 -7.62 -19.92 23.64
N LYS A 12 -8.77 -20.41 24.12
CA LYS A 12 -8.83 -21.78 24.66
C LYS A 12 -8.59 -22.79 23.53
N PRO A 13 -7.78 -23.83 23.74
CA PRO A 13 -7.63 -24.90 22.75
C PRO A 13 -8.99 -25.44 22.27
N GLY A 14 -9.13 -25.65 20.97
CA GLY A 14 -10.36 -26.16 20.34
C GLY A 14 -11.40 -25.11 19.95
N THR A 15 -11.11 -23.80 20.09
CA THR A 15 -11.96 -22.74 19.55
C THR A 15 -11.49 -22.26 18.17
N SER A 16 -12.39 -21.65 17.38
CA SER A 16 -12.05 -20.99 16.10
C SER A 16 -10.93 -19.97 16.25
N ASP A 17 -10.94 -19.26 17.36
CA ASP A 17 -9.97 -18.24 17.73
C ASP A 17 -8.57 -18.85 17.97
N PHE A 18 -8.51 -20.02 18.58
CA PHE A 18 -7.27 -20.77 18.77
C PHE A 18 -6.70 -21.25 17.44
N GLU A 19 -7.55 -21.81 16.57
CA GLU A 19 -7.16 -22.21 15.21
C GLU A 19 -6.65 -21.02 14.40
N PHE A 20 -7.29 -19.85 14.54
CA PHE A 20 -6.84 -18.60 13.93
C PHE A 20 -5.46 -18.18 14.46
N GLY A 21 -5.24 -18.22 15.78
CA GLY A 21 -3.93 -17.98 16.40
C GLY A 21 -2.85 -18.95 15.91
N GLN A 22 -3.18 -20.24 15.74
CA GLN A 22 -2.25 -21.23 15.16
C GLN A 22 -1.88 -20.90 13.71
N LYS A 23 -2.84 -20.45 12.90
CA LYS A 23 -2.57 -19.99 11.52
C LYS A 23 -1.66 -18.76 11.52
N GLN A 24 -1.90 -17.79 12.40
CA GLN A 24 -1.00 -16.64 12.58
C GLN A 24 0.42 -17.09 12.95
N ALA A 25 0.56 -17.99 13.94
CA ALA A 25 1.85 -18.49 14.38
C ALA A 25 2.62 -19.21 13.25
N ALA A 26 1.95 -20.10 12.52
CA ALA A 26 2.53 -20.81 11.37
C ALA A 26 2.98 -19.84 10.27
N GLN A 27 2.15 -18.85 9.93
CA GLN A 27 2.45 -17.89 8.89
C GLN A 27 3.64 -16.97 9.28
N GLN A 28 3.69 -16.53 10.55
CA GLN A 28 4.85 -15.78 11.08
C GLN A 28 6.14 -16.60 11.03
N LEU A 29 6.06 -17.90 11.28
CA LEU A 29 7.22 -18.78 11.23
C LEU A 29 7.79 -18.86 9.81
N ILE A 30 6.94 -18.94 8.79
CA ILE A 30 7.35 -18.88 7.38
C ILE A 30 8.12 -17.56 7.12
N TYR A 31 7.55 -16.41 7.48
CA TYR A 31 8.19 -15.10 7.28
C TYR A 31 9.52 -14.97 8.01
N TYR A 32 9.59 -15.45 9.24
CA TYR A 32 10.83 -15.49 10.01
C TYR A 32 11.90 -16.33 9.31
N HIS A 33 11.54 -17.51 8.82
CA HIS A 33 12.50 -18.36 8.12
C HIS A 33 12.89 -17.80 6.75
N THR A 34 11.99 -17.14 6.02
CA THR A 34 12.33 -16.38 4.82
C THR A 34 13.33 -15.27 5.12
N LEU A 35 13.14 -14.50 6.20
CA LEU A 35 14.10 -13.48 6.65
C LEU A 35 15.45 -14.12 7.01
N CYS A 36 15.44 -15.24 7.73
CA CYS A 36 16.68 -15.94 8.08
C CYS A 36 17.43 -16.45 6.84
N ALA A 37 16.74 -17.05 5.87
CA ALA A 37 17.34 -17.50 4.63
C ALA A 37 17.95 -16.34 3.85
N ALA A 38 17.23 -15.22 3.76
CA ALA A 38 17.69 -13.98 3.14
C ALA A 38 18.97 -13.43 3.79
N LEU A 39 19.02 -13.34 5.12
CA LEU A 39 20.17 -12.82 5.85
C LEU A 39 21.37 -13.78 5.87
N GLN A 40 21.12 -15.10 5.79
CA GLN A 40 22.15 -16.13 5.70
C GLN A 40 22.66 -16.38 4.28
N GLU A 41 22.12 -15.67 3.27
CA GLU A 41 22.43 -15.90 1.85
C GLU A 41 22.15 -17.34 1.39
N LYS A 42 21.18 -18.01 2.05
CA LYS A 42 20.76 -19.38 1.74
C LYS A 42 19.57 -19.38 0.77
N PHE A 43 19.76 -18.73 -0.37
CA PHE A 43 18.78 -18.69 -1.45
C PHE A 43 19.51 -18.49 -2.78
N SER A 44 18.89 -18.95 -3.86
CA SER A 44 19.36 -18.70 -5.22
C SER A 44 18.31 -17.97 -6.04
N VAL A 45 18.75 -17.16 -7.00
CA VAL A 45 17.87 -16.46 -7.92
C VAL A 45 18.12 -16.98 -9.33
N SER A 46 17.05 -17.41 -9.98
CA SER A 46 17.08 -17.88 -11.37
C SER A 46 16.10 -17.08 -12.21
N VAL A 47 16.35 -16.99 -13.51
CA VAL A 47 15.40 -16.35 -14.44
C VAL A 47 14.21 -17.30 -14.62
N SER A 48 13.00 -16.81 -14.36
CA SER A 48 11.78 -17.60 -14.51
C SER A 48 11.62 -18.06 -15.96
N LYS A 49 11.33 -19.35 -16.16
CA LYS A 49 11.00 -19.88 -17.50
C LYS A 49 9.54 -19.58 -17.80
N GLY A 50 9.27 -18.68 -18.75
CA GLY A 50 7.93 -18.48 -19.33
C GLY A 50 7.53 -17.03 -19.52
N ILE A 51 6.68 -16.79 -20.52
CA ILE A 51 5.92 -15.55 -20.65
C ILE A 51 4.85 -15.58 -19.56
N ALA A 52 4.59 -14.44 -18.92
CA ALA A 52 3.55 -14.34 -17.93
C ALA A 52 2.18 -14.68 -18.52
N GLY A 53 1.77 -15.94 -18.40
CA GLY A 53 0.40 -16.36 -18.66
C GLY A 53 -0.54 -15.81 -17.58
N PRO A 54 -1.84 -15.69 -17.89
CA PRO A 54 -2.87 -15.39 -16.90
C PRO A 54 -2.79 -16.37 -15.72
N ASP A 55 -3.21 -15.91 -14.54
CA ASP A 55 -3.36 -16.77 -13.36
C ASP A 55 -4.44 -17.86 -13.60
N ALA A 56 -4.63 -18.75 -12.62
CA ALA A 56 -5.62 -19.83 -12.71
C ALA A 56 -7.07 -19.32 -12.94
N ASN A 57 -7.32 -18.03 -12.71
CA ASN A 57 -8.62 -17.37 -12.88
C ASN A 57 -8.69 -16.54 -14.18
N GLY A 58 -7.68 -16.61 -15.05
CA GLY A 58 -7.65 -15.83 -16.28
C GLY A 58 -7.19 -14.37 -16.09
N ASN A 59 -6.82 -13.97 -14.87
CA ASN A 59 -6.36 -12.60 -14.63
C ASN A 59 -4.93 -12.44 -15.09
N VAL A 60 -4.69 -11.40 -15.87
CA VAL A 60 -3.37 -11.01 -16.29
C VAL A 60 -2.92 -9.87 -15.39
N ASP A 61 -1.85 -10.09 -14.61
CA ASP A 61 -1.21 -9.02 -13.86
C ASP A 61 -0.66 -7.99 -14.87
N THR A 62 -1.27 -6.80 -14.89
CA THR A 62 -0.93 -5.74 -15.83
C THR A 62 0.47 -5.18 -15.57
N ALA A 63 0.97 -5.23 -14.34
CA ALA A 63 2.34 -4.83 -14.02
C ALA A 63 3.34 -5.86 -14.56
N ILE A 64 3.02 -7.16 -14.46
CA ILE A 64 3.83 -8.23 -15.06
C ILE A 64 3.79 -8.12 -16.60
N THR A 65 2.62 -7.85 -17.18
CA THR A 65 2.47 -7.70 -18.64
C THR A 65 3.28 -6.54 -19.17
N LEU A 66 3.23 -5.38 -18.51
CA LEU A 66 4.06 -4.23 -18.87
C LEU A 66 5.56 -4.52 -18.70
N ALA A 67 5.96 -5.29 -17.68
CA ALA A 67 7.35 -5.68 -17.49
C ALA A 67 7.84 -6.64 -18.60
N VAL A 68 7.02 -7.62 -18.97
CA VAL A 68 7.27 -8.53 -20.10
C VAL A 68 7.34 -7.75 -21.41
N LEU A 69 6.42 -6.81 -21.65
CA LEU A 69 6.45 -5.91 -22.81
C LEU A 69 7.69 -5.00 -22.82
N ALA A 70 8.18 -4.61 -21.64
CA ALA A 70 9.43 -3.87 -21.48
C ALA A 70 10.69 -4.77 -21.50
N GLY A 71 10.54 -6.06 -21.80
CA GLY A 71 11.64 -7.01 -21.93
C GLY A 71 12.38 -7.31 -20.62
N ARG A 72 11.77 -7.07 -19.45
CA ARG A 72 12.41 -7.34 -18.16
C ARG A 72 12.16 -8.80 -17.76
N PRO A 73 13.21 -9.62 -17.55
CA PRO A 73 13.03 -11.00 -17.10
C PRO A 73 12.43 -11.03 -15.70
N LEU A 74 11.54 -12.01 -15.46
CA LEU A 74 11.08 -12.35 -14.12
C LEU A 74 12.10 -13.30 -13.47
N SER A 75 12.10 -13.33 -12.15
CA SER A 75 13.00 -14.15 -11.37
C SER A 75 12.27 -15.04 -10.38
N ASP A 76 12.79 -16.25 -10.19
CA ASP A 76 12.37 -17.17 -9.14
C ASP A 76 13.44 -17.21 -8.04
N ILE A 77 12.99 -17.19 -6.79
CA ILE A 77 13.82 -17.25 -5.58
C ILE A 77 13.64 -18.63 -4.96
N ASN A 78 14.72 -19.39 -4.89
CA ASN A 78 14.72 -20.76 -4.41
C ASN A 78 15.48 -20.87 -3.08
N PHE A 79 14.92 -21.60 -2.11
CA PHE A 79 15.44 -21.78 -0.76
C PHE A 79 16.03 -23.18 -0.51
N SER A 80 16.44 -23.91 -1.55
CA SER A 80 17.00 -25.27 -1.43
C SER A 80 18.15 -25.38 -0.42
N ASP A 81 18.93 -24.31 -0.28
CA ASP A 81 20.11 -24.27 0.60
C ASP A 81 19.74 -23.94 2.06
N TYR A 82 18.48 -23.61 2.32
CA TYR A 82 17.95 -23.33 3.65
C TYR A 82 17.26 -24.56 4.24
N THR A 83 17.98 -25.28 5.10
CA THR A 83 17.52 -26.57 5.66
C THR A 83 16.79 -26.48 6.99
N ASN A 84 16.83 -25.32 7.67
CA ASN A 84 16.24 -25.17 9.00
C ASN A 84 14.70 -25.18 8.97
N PHE A 85 14.10 -24.90 7.81
CA PHE A 85 12.66 -24.88 7.60
C PHE A 85 12.37 -25.02 6.11
N ALA A 86 11.39 -25.86 5.73
CA ALA A 86 10.99 -26.00 4.34
C ALA A 86 10.26 -24.73 3.87
N LEU A 87 10.89 -23.99 2.97
CA LEU A 87 10.33 -22.78 2.37
C LEU A 87 9.94 -23.05 0.91
N ASP A 88 8.74 -22.63 0.54
CA ASP A 88 8.32 -22.64 -0.85
C ASP A 88 9.10 -21.58 -1.67
N PRO A 89 9.45 -21.89 -2.93
CA PRO A 89 10.10 -20.90 -3.79
C PRO A 89 9.15 -19.73 -4.09
N ILE A 90 9.68 -18.51 -4.13
CA ILE A 90 8.93 -17.34 -4.56
C ILE A 90 9.12 -17.19 -6.07
N GLN A 91 8.05 -17.39 -6.84
CA GLN A 91 8.13 -17.40 -8.29
C GLN A 91 7.74 -16.05 -8.90
N ARG A 92 8.26 -15.80 -10.10
CA ARG A 92 7.83 -14.71 -11.00
C ARG A 92 7.95 -13.31 -10.36
N VAL A 93 8.96 -13.11 -9.53
CA VAL A 93 9.25 -11.81 -8.90
C VAL A 93 9.98 -10.90 -9.87
N LYS A 94 9.55 -9.65 -9.95
CA LYS A 94 10.33 -8.62 -10.64
C LYS A 94 11.48 -8.16 -9.76
N LEU A 95 12.69 -8.67 -10.03
CA LEU A 95 13.89 -8.27 -9.32
C LEU A 95 14.78 -7.38 -10.20
N GLU A 96 15.15 -6.22 -9.66
CA GLU A 96 16.09 -5.30 -10.30
C GLU A 96 17.43 -5.38 -9.56
N ILE A 97 18.18 -6.46 -9.81
CA ILE A 97 19.51 -6.68 -9.20
C ILE A 97 20.57 -6.14 -10.15
N ARG A 98 21.31 -5.13 -9.71
CA ARG A 98 22.44 -4.58 -10.47
C ARG A 98 23.68 -5.47 -10.31
N PRO A 99 24.62 -5.44 -11.26
CA PRO A 99 25.92 -6.08 -11.08
C PRO A 99 26.57 -5.64 -9.75
N GLY A 100 27.00 -6.61 -8.94
CA GLY A 100 27.56 -6.37 -7.60
C GLY A 100 26.54 -6.21 -6.47
N GLY A 101 25.23 -6.35 -6.75
CA GLY A 101 24.17 -6.35 -5.72
C GLY A 101 23.86 -4.98 -5.10
N LEU A 102 24.54 -3.91 -5.53
CA LEU A 102 24.35 -2.57 -4.99
C LEU A 102 23.14 -1.87 -5.63
N ALA A 103 22.21 -1.43 -4.80
CA ALA A 103 21.09 -0.58 -5.20
C ALA A 103 21.51 0.90 -5.18
N LEU A 104 20.88 1.73 -6.02
CA LEU A 104 21.07 3.18 -5.88
C LEU A 104 20.41 3.66 -4.60
N LYS A 105 20.99 4.71 -4.01
CA LYS A 105 20.43 5.38 -2.82
C LYS A 105 18.99 5.83 -3.03
N ASP A 106 18.66 6.31 -4.23
CA ASP A 106 17.30 6.77 -4.56
C ASP A 106 16.32 5.59 -4.67
N ASP A 107 16.76 4.45 -5.19
CA ASP A 107 15.96 3.22 -5.25
C ASP A 107 15.65 2.71 -3.83
N LEU A 108 16.66 2.64 -2.95
CA LEU A 108 16.48 2.27 -1.54
C LEU A 108 15.52 3.23 -0.83
N LYS A 109 15.68 4.54 -1.06
CA LYS A 109 14.78 5.56 -0.48
C LYS A 109 13.35 5.38 -0.97
N PHE A 110 13.16 5.05 -2.25
CA PHE A 110 11.85 4.77 -2.82
C PHE A 110 11.20 3.54 -2.18
N TRP A 111 11.90 2.41 -2.09
CA TRP A 111 11.38 1.18 -1.49
C TRP A 111 11.06 1.32 -0.01
N HIS A 112 11.96 1.94 0.78
CA HIS A 112 11.66 2.26 2.18
C HIS A 112 10.52 3.27 2.31
N GLY A 113 10.38 4.20 1.36
CA GLY A 113 9.25 5.11 1.28
C GLY A 113 7.94 4.36 1.09
N TYR A 114 7.93 3.37 0.20
CA TYR A 114 6.77 2.50 -0.04
C TYR A 114 6.37 1.73 1.23
N PHE A 115 7.32 1.08 1.89
CA PHE A 115 7.08 0.39 3.18
C PHE A 115 6.58 1.32 4.28
N LYS A 116 7.07 2.56 4.34
CA LYS A 116 6.60 3.57 5.30
C LYS A 116 5.20 4.08 4.98
N SER A 117 4.76 4.02 3.73
CA SER A 117 3.38 4.35 3.36
C SER A 117 2.43 3.19 3.52
N ASP A 118 2.94 1.96 3.46
CA ASP A 118 2.14 0.74 3.58
C ASP A 118 1.77 0.45 5.05
N ARG A 119 0.47 0.40 5.34
CA ARG A 119 -0.04 0.14 6.69
C ARG A 119 0.41 -1.22 7.23
N GLU A 120 0.27 -2.28 6.44
CA GLU A 120 0.58 -3.63 6.90
C GLU A 120 2.05 -3.76 7.24
N VAL A 121 2.92 -3.14 6.43
CA VAL A 121 4.36 -3.10 6.69
C VAL A 121 4.70 -2.30 7.94
N ARG A 122 4.03 -1.18 8.19
CA ARG A 122 4.26 -0.39 9.41
C ARG A 122 3.87 -1.15 10.67
N GLU A 123 2.73 -1.84 10.64
CA GLU A 123 2.20 -2.57 11.80
C GLU A 123 2.91 -3.90 12.01
N GLY A 124 3.26 -4.61 10.93
CA GLY A 124 3.88 -5.92 10.99
C GLY A 124 5.42 -5.93 10.86
N GLY A 125 6.02 -4.76 10.70
CA GLY A 125 7.46 -4.57 10.66
C GLY A 125 8.16 -5.37 9.57
N VAL A 126 9.42 -5.76 9.83
CA VAL A 126 10.27 -6.41 8.83
C VAL A 126 9.76 -7.78 8.39
N LEU A 127 9.03 -8.51 9.25
CA LEU A 127 8.43 -9.80 8.87
C LEU A 127 7.37 -9.61 7.79
N CYS A 128 6.60 -8.51 7.83
CA CYS A 128 5.62 -8.22 6.80
C CYS A 128 6.28 -8.04 5.43
N CYS A 129 7.46 -7.41 5.37
CA CYS A 129 8.19 -7.19 4.11
C CYS A 129 8.65 -8.50 3.42
N THR A 130 8.73 -9.62 4.13
CA THR A 130 9.10 -10.92 3.54
C THR A 130 7.95 -11.57 2.76
N HIS A 131 6.74 -11.03 2.85
CA HIS A 131 5.59 -11.55 2.12
C HIS A 131 5.81 -11.47 0.61
N PRO A 132 5.33 -12.45 -0.19
CA PRO A 132 5.45 -12.43 -1.65
C PRO A 132 5.01 -11.11 -2.30
N ASN A 133 3.96 -10.45 -1.79
CA ASN A 133 3.48 -9.17 -2.33
C ASN A 133 4.50 -8.01 -2.22
N TYR A 134 5.50 -8.11 -1.35
CA TYR A 134 6.55 -7.10 -1.15
C TYR A 134 7.91 -7.55 -1.70
N SER A 135 7.96 -8.68 -2.41
CA SER A 135 9.21 -9.27 -2.88
C SER A 135 9.98 -8.34 -3.82
N ARG A 136 9.28 -7.55 -4.64
CA ARG A 136 9.90 -6.60 -5.56
C ARG A 136 10.75 -5.55 -4.83
N GLU A 137 10.29 -5.07 -3.68
CA GLU A 137 10.96 -4.04 -2.89
C GLU A 137 11.93 -4.64 -1.86
N PHE A 138 11.55 -5.75 -1.24
CA PHE A 138 12.31 -6.37 -0.15
C PHE A 138 13.63 -7.01 -0.62
N TRP A 139 13.60 -7.80 -1.69
CA TRP A 139 14.78 -8.55 -2.11
C TRP A 139 15.93 -7.66 -2.60
N PRO A 140 15.71 -6.59 -3.38
CA PRO A 140 16.79 -5.66 -3.71
C PRO A 140 17.44 -5.01 -2.47
N ILE A 141 16.67 -4.78 -1.40
CA ILE A 141 17.22 -4.29 -0.12
C ILE A 141 18.11 -5.36 0.54
N ILE A 142 17.66 -6.62 0.55
CA ILE A 142 18.45 -7.75 1.06
C ILE A 142 19.75 -7.93 0.27
N TYR A 143 19.69 -7.88 -1.07
CA TYR A 143 20.88 -7.94 -1.93
C TYR A 143 21.87 -6.83 -1.61
N ASN A 144 21.37 -5.59 -1.45
CA ASN A 144 22.22 -4.47 -1.07
C ASN A 144 22.86 -4.67 0.31
N TYR A 145 22.09 -5.20 1.27
CA TYR A 145 22.58 -5.48 2.61
C TYR A 145 23.64 -6.59 2.62
N ASN A 146 23.45 -7.68 1.87
CA ASN A 146 24.46 -8.74 1.79
C ASN A 146 25.72 -8.27 1.05
N ALA A 147 25.60 -7.36 0.09
CA ALA A 147 26.75 -6.80 -0.63
C ALA A 147 27.59 -5.79 0.18
N CYS A 148 26.98 -4.96 1.03
CA CYS A 148 27.69 -3.87 1.71
C CYS A 148 27.35 -3.63 3.20
N GLY A 149 26.53 -4.51 3.80
CA GLY A 149 26.07 -4.39 5.18
C GLY A 149 25.07 -3.25 5.42
N ARG A 150 24.45 -2.70 4.37
CA ARG A 150 23.50 -1.58 4.48
C ARG A 150 22.20 -1.86 3.71
N THR A 151 21.08 -1.50 4.30
CA THR A 151 19.74 -1.56 3.70
C THR A 151 19.25 -0.21 3.22
N GLY A 152 19.98 0.87 3.57
CA GLY A 152 19.47 2.25 3.44
C GLY A 152 18.56 2.68 4.60
N ASN A 153 18.37 1.81 5.61
CA ASN A 153 17.64 2.09 6.83
C ASN A 153 18.44 1.61 8.05
N ALA A 154 18.94 2.55 8.85
CA ALA A 154 19.81 2.26 9.99
C ALA A 154 19.16 1.31 11.03
N GLN A 155 17.84 1.39 11.23
CA GLN A 155 17.15 0.50 12.17
C GLN A 155 17.14 -0.95 11.69
N TRP A 156 17.01 -1.16 10.37
CA TRP A 156 17.11 -2.50 9.79
C TRP A 156 18.54 -3.01 9.81
N ASP A 157 19.52 -2.15 9.53
CA ASP A 157 20.94 -2.50 9.61
C ASP A 157 21.31 -2.99 11.02
N GLU A 158 20.89 -2.25 12.04
CA GLU A 158 21.07 -2.62 13.45
C GLU A 158 20.39 -3.96 13.77
N LEU A 159 19.11 -4.12 13.41
CA LEU A 159 18.37 -5.36 13.63
C LEU A 159 19.03 -6.55 12.95
N PHE A 160 19.43 -6.41 11.68
CA PHE A 160 20.03 -7.50 10.91
C PHE A 160 21.41 -7.89 11.45
N ASN A 161 22.21 -6.91 11.83
CA ASN A 161 23.50 -7.16 12.47
C ASN A 161 23.32 -7.92 13.79
N ARG A 162 22.36 -7.50 14.62
CA ARG A 162 22.02 -8.20 15.88
C ARG A 162 21.52 -9.62 15.63
N LEU A 163 20.63 -9.82 14.66
CA LEU A 163 20.16 -11.16 14.28
C LEU A 163 21.33 -12.06 13.86
N LYS A 164 22.27 -11.55 13.06
CA LYS A 164 23.47 -12.30 12.66
C LYS A 164 24.37 -12.65 13.85
N SER A 165 24.60 -11.70 14.78
CA SER A 165 25.50 -11.90 15.92
C SER A 165 24.91 -12.74 17.05
N GLU A 166 23.59 -12.69 17.26
CA GLU A 166 22.91 -13.33 18.39
C GLU A 166 22.26 -14.69 18.02
N GLY A 167 22.46 -15.18 16.80
CA GLY A 167 21.89 -16.48 16.37
C GLY A 167 20.40 -16.43 16.01
N TYR A 168 19.96 -15.31 15.43
CA TYR A 168 18.60 -15.06 14.93
C TYR A 168 17.48 -15.20 15.99
N PRO A 169 17.59 -14.58 17.18
CA PRO A 169 16.55 -14.69 18.20
C PRO A 169 15.23 -14.06 17.75
N LYS A 170 14.11 -14.77 17.97
CA LYS A 170 12.77 -14.30 17.55
C LYS A 170 12.27 -13.11 18.38
N ASN A 171 12.64 -13.06 19.66
CA ASN A 171 12.13 -12.08 20.63
C ASN A 171 12.65 -10.64 20.43
N ILE A 172 13.54 -10.40 19.47
CA ILE A 172 13.97 -9.04 19.07
C ILE A 172 13.29 -8.57 17.77
N ILE A 173 12.54 -9.46 17.10
CA ILE A 173 11.85 -9.17 15.85
C ILE A 173 10.40 -8.81 16.20
N PRO A 174 9.87 -7.66 15.77
CA PRO A 174 8.47 -7.31 15.98
C PRO A 174 7.52 -8.39 15.44
N CYS A 175 6.54 -8.78 16.25
CA CYS A 175 5.45 -9.65 15.83
C CYS A 175 4.66 -9.01 14.69
N ARG A 176 4.39 -9.76 13.63
CA ARG A 176 3.69 -9.26 12.43
C ARG A 176 2.26 -8.80 12.73
N TYR A 177 1.57 -9.46 13.65
CA TYR A 177 0.15 -9.18 13.89
C TYR A 177 -0.11 -8.28 15.08
N TYR A 178 0.87 -8.10 15.96
CA TYR A 178 0.66 -7.43 17.24
C TYR A 178 0.12 -6.00 17.10
N GLY A 179 0.67 -5.23 16.15
CA GLY A 179 0.22 -3.86 15.87
C GLY A 179 -1.05 -3.76 15.01
N THR A 180 -1.54 -4.88 14.46
CA THR A 180 -2.70 -4.88 13.56
C THR A 180 -4.01 -4.73 14.33
N GLU A 181 -5.10 -4.44 13.62
CA GLU A 181 -6.43 -4.39 14.21
C GLU A 181 -6.84 -5.70 14.89
N ALA A 182 -6.53 -6.83 14.26
CA ALA A 182 -6.79 -8.15 14.82
C ALA A 182 -5.87 -8.48 16.00
N GLY A 183 -4.70 -7.85 16.11
CA GLY A 183 -3.69 -8.20 17.11
C GLY A 183 -3.10 -9.61 16.91
N CYS A 184 -2.22 -10.00 17.82
CA CYS A 184 -1.66 -11.35 17.88
C CYS A 184 -2.52 -12.25 18.76
N TRP A 185 -2.96 -13.39 18.23
CA TRP A 185 -3.79 -14.39 18.92
C TRP A 185 -2.97 -15.56 19.48
N ASP A 186 -1.66 -15.57 19.23
CA ASP A 186 -0.75 -16.55 19.83
C ASP A 186 -0.25 -16.04 21.19
N GLY A 187 -0.78 -16.64 22.26
CA GLY A 187 -0.36 -16.32 23.62
C GLY A 187 1.06 -16.76 23.99
N ALA A 188 1.66 -17.63 23.19
CA ALA A 188 3.04 -18.08 23.32
C ALA A 188 3.93 -17.51 22.19
N CYS A 189 3.49 -16.43 21.55
CA CYS A 189 4.20 -15.81 20.43
C CYS A 189 5.66 -15.52 20.81
N PRO A 190 6.64 -16.09 20.09
CA PRO A 190 8.06 -15.92 20.42
C PRO A 190 8.64 -14.58 19.93
N PHE A 191 7.83 -13.76 19.28
CA PHE A 191 8.22 -12.48 18.68
C PHE A 191 7.95 -11.30 19.62
N LEU A 192 8.59 -10.16 19.36
CA LEU A 192 8.50 -8.98 20.20
C LEU A 192 7.10 -8.35 20.14
N HIS A 193 6.46 -8.24 21.29
CA HIS A 193 5.19 -7.53 21.52
C HIS A 193 5.46 -6.18 22.18
N ASP A 194 5.79 -5.16 21.37
CA ASP A 194 6.08 -3.81 21.85
C ASP A 194 4.82 -2.91 21.76
N GLN A 195 4.09 -2.81 22.87
CA GLN A 195 2.88 -1.96 22.97
C GLN A 195 3.18 -0.48 22.71
N GLY A 196 4.35 0.02 23.12
CA GLY A 196 4.73 1.41 22.94
C GLY A 196 4.92 1.74 21.45
N ALA A 197 5.69 0.90 20.76
CA ALA A 197 5.90 1.03 19.31
C ALA A 197 4.61 0.85 18.51
N ALA A 198 3.76 -0.13 18.87
CA ALA A 198 2.48 -0.36 18.21
C ALA A 198 1.54 0.86 18.36
N SER A 199 1.41 1.39 19.59
CA SER A 199 0.56 2.55 19.88
C SER A 199 1.06 3.81 19.16
N SER A 200 2.36 4.07 19.20
CA SER A 200 2.98 5.20 18.49
C SER A 200 2.79 5.10 16.97
N THR A 201 2.94 3.91 16.41
CA THR A 201 2.68 3.65 14.99
C THR A 201 1.23 3.96 14.63
N ARG A 202 0.27 3.49 15.44
CA ARG A 202 -1.16 3.75 15.25
C ARG A 202 -1.49 5.24 15.33
N GLU A 203 -1.00 5.94 16.34
CA GLU A 203 -1.17 7.39 16.45
C GLU A 203 -0.62 8.14 15.23
N ALA A 204 0.54 7.72 14.72
CA ALA A 204 1.10 8.30 13.51
C ALA A 204 0.24 8.01 12.26
N ILE A 205 -0.38 6.83 12.15
CA ILE A 205 -1.36 6.52 11.08
C ILE A 205 -2.55 7.47 11.20
N LEU A 206 -3.17 7.54 12.37
CA LEU A 206 -4.35 8.36 12.62
C LEU A 206 -4.07 9.84 12.34
N LYS A 207 -2.95 10.38 12.83
CA LYS A 207 -2.52 11.75 12.58
C LYS A 207 -2.30 12.02 11.09
N ALA A 208 -1.73 11.08 10.35
CA ALA A 208 -1.58 11.22 8.90
C ALA A 208 -2.93 11.24 8.18
N ARG A 209 -3.89 10.40 8.60
CA ARG A 209 -5.26 10.39 8.07
C ARG A 209 -6.01 11.67 8.38
N CYS A 210 -5.95 12.18 9.62
CA CYS A 210 -6.55 13.46 9.99
C CYS A 210 -6.10 14.59 9.05
N LYS A 211 -4.78 14.66 8.77
CA LYS A 211 -4.22 15.67 7.87
C LYS A 211 -4.76 15.63 6.44
N THR A 212 -5.25 14.48 5.98
CA THR A 212 -5.89 14.41 4.65
C THR A 212 -7.21 15.19 4.59
N PHE A 213 -7.86 15.40 5.74
CA PHE A 213 -9.12 16.13 5.85
C PHE A 213 -8.96 17.60 6.25
N ASP A 214 -7.77 18.04 6.66
CA ASP A 214 -7.46 19.47 6.91
C ASP A 214 -7.79 20.33 5.68
N TYR A 215 -7.66 19.73 4.49
CA TYR A 215 -7.98 20.34 3.20
C TYR A 215 -9.25 19.74 2.60
N LYS A 216 -10.32 19.52 3.38
CA LYS A 216 -11.58 18.86 2.95
C LYS A 216 -12.21 19.37 1.65
N HIS A 217 -11.83 20.57 1.19
CA HIS A 217 -12.33 21.14 -0.05
C HIS A 217 -11.36 21.03 -1.23
N LYS A 218 -10.05 20.83 -0.99
CA LYS A 218 -9.06 20.75 -2.08
C LYS A 218 -9.33 19.52 -2.95
N PRO A 219 -9.32 19.66 -4.29
CA PRO A 219 -9.56 18.51 -5.13
C PRO A 219 -8.40 17.51 -5.04
N THR A 220 -8.75 16.23 -5.05
CA THR A 220 -7.77 15.15 -5.16
C THR A 220 -7.08 15.18 -6.53
N PRO A 221 -5.87 14.61 -6.68
CA PRO A 221 -5.22 14.48 -7.98
C PRO A 221 -6.10 13.80 -9.04
N GLN A 222 -6.88 12.79 -8.63
CA GLN A 222 -7.84 12.11 -9.49
C GLN A 222 -8.95 13.06 -9.97
N GLN A 223 -9.52 13.86 -9.07
CA GLN A 223 -10.53 14.86 -9.44
C GLN A 223 -9.94 15.95 -10.36
N CYS A 224 -8.73 16.45 -10.09
CA CYS A 224 -8.05 17.38 -11.00
C CYS A 224 -7.87 16.78 -12.40
N ALA A 225 -7.40 15.54 -12.49
CA ALA A 225 -7.22 14.85 -13.77
C ALA A 225 -8.56 14.65 -14.51
N ALA A 226 -9.63 14.30 -13.79
CA ALA A 226 -10.95 14.13 -14.36
C ALA A 226 -11.53 15.46 -14.88
N ARG A 227 -11.36 16.57 -14.14
CA ARG A 227 -11.78 17.91 -14.57
C ARG A 227 -11.05 18.34 -15.84
N ILE A 228 -9.73 18.18 -15.88
CA ILE A 228 -8.92 18.50 -17.07
C ILE A 228 -9.39 17.69 -18.27
N ARG A 229 -9.64 16.39 -18.08
CA ARG A 229 -10.14 15.50 -19.15
C ARG A 229 -11.53 15.93 -19.65
N LEU A 230 -12.43 16.29 -18.74
CA LEU A 230 -13.77 16.75 -19.08
C LEU A 230 -13.73 18.02 -19.94
N LEU A 231 -12.96 19.03 -19.53
CA LEU A 231 -12.78 20.28 -20.27
C LEU A 231 -12.13 20.04 -21.64
N LEU A 232 -11.07 19.21 -21.68
CA LEU A 232 -10.39 18.88 -22.92
C LEU A 232 -11.32 18.21 -23.93
N ASN A 233 -12.17 17.29 -23.46
CA ASN A 233 -13.14 16.62 -24.34
C ASN A 233 -14.25 17.56 -24.81
N ARG A 234 -14.69 18.51 -23.97
CA ARG A 234 -15.70 19.52 -24.34
C ARG A 234 -15.17 20.50 -25.39
N GLU A 235 -13.94 21.00 -25.22
CA GLU A 235 -13.36 22.02 -26.11
C GLU A 235 -12.73 21.43 -27.39
N ALA A 236 -12.01 20.31 -27.29
CA ALA A 236 -11.32 19.73 -28.44
C ALA A 236 -12.26 18.89 -29.34
N GLY A 237 -13.30 18.30 -28.75
CA GLY A 237 -14.08 17.25 -29.40
C GLY A 237 -13.29 15.95 -29.60
N PRO A 238 -13.94 14.91 -30.17
CA PRO A 238 -13.33 13.59 -30.32
C PRO A 238 -12.24 13.51 -31.40
N ASN A 239 -12.26 14.41 -32.39
CA ASN A 239 -11.42 14.31 -33.60
C ASN A 239 -10.26 15.34 -33.64
N ALA A 240 -10.01 16.08 -32.56
CA ALA A 240 -8.90 17.04 -32.54
C ALA A 240 -7.53 16.35 -32.71
N SER A 241 -6.63 17.02 -33.44
CA SER A 241 -5.24 16.60 -33.57
C SER A 241 -4.51 16.64 -32.22
N LEU A 242 -3.41 15.90 -32.12
CA LEU A 242 -2.57 15.88 -30.91
C LEU A 242 -2.08 17.28 -30.53
N GLU A 243 -1.61 18.06 -31.51
CA GLU A 243 -1.12 19.43 -31.33
C GLU A 243 -2.20 20.34 -30.72
N VAL A 244 -3.43 20.25 -31.22
CA VAL A 244 -4.58 21.01 -30.69
C VAL A 244 -4.86 20.59 -29.24
N ARG A 245 -4.83 19.29 -28.94
CA ARG A 245 -5.07 18.77 -27.58
C ARG A 245 -3.98 19.21 -26.60
N GLU A 246 -2.71 19.23 -27.02
CA GLU A 246 -1.59 19.66 -26.18
C GLU A 246 -1.65 21.16 -25.87
N ALA A 247 -1.89 22.00 -26.88
CA ALA A 247 -2.03 23.44 -26.70
C ALA A 247 -3.19 23.78 -25.74
N LEU A 248 -4.33 23.09 -25.92
CA LEU A 248 -5.51 23.24 -25.08
C LEU A 248 -5.27 22.72 -23.65
N MET A 249 -4.56 21.60 -23.48
CA MET A 249 -4.24 21.07 -22.16
C MET A 249 -3.44 22.08 -21.32
N ARG A 250 -2.50 22.83 -21.92
CA ARG A 250 -1.76 23.89 -21.22
C ARG A 250 -2.69 25.01 -20.73
N LYS A 251 -3.62 25.46 -21.58
CA LYS A 251 -4.62 26.49 -21.22
C LYS A 251 -5.54 26.01 -20.08
N ILE A 252 -6.08 24.80 -20.21
CA ILE A 252 -6.95 24.19 -19.18
C ILE A 252 -6.22 24.05 -17.85
N ARG A 253 -4.96 23.60 -17.86
CA ARG A 253 -4.15 23.49 -16.63
C ARG A 253 -4.01 24.83 -15.92
N GLU A 254 -3.93 25.94 -16.65
CA GLU A 254 -3.90 27.28 -16.05
C GLU A 254 -5.25 27.66 -15.47
N GLU A 255 -6.35 27.36 -16.17
CA GLU A 255 -7.70 27.65 -15.70
C GLU A 255 -8.03 26.96 -14.37
N VAL A 256 -7.68 25.67 -14.23
CA VAL A 256 -8.03 24.87 -13.05
C VAL A 256 -7.18 25.18 -11.81
N LYS A 257 -6.11 25.99 -11.93
CA LYS A 257 -5.27 26.35 -10.77
C LYS A 257 -6.03 27.12 -9.69
N GLY A 258 -7.05 27.90 -10.09
CA GLY A 258 -7.88 28.68 -9.18
C GLY A 258 -9.08 27.91 -8.60
N ASP A 259 -9.19 26.60 -8.86
CA ASP A 259 -10.31 25.80 -8.39
C ASP A 259 -10.05 25.29 -6.97
N ARG A 260 -10.88 25.73 -6.02
CA ARG A 260 -10.86 25.26 -4.63
C ARG A 260 -11.41 23.87 -4.47
N ALA A 261 -12.46 23.53 -5.24
CA ALA A 261 -13.17 22.25 -5.17
C ALA A 261 -14.00 22.00 -6.43
N TYR A 262 -14.54 20.79 -6.59
CA TYR A 262 -15.46 20.45 -7.68
C TYR A 262 -16.75 19.81 -7.18
N CYS A 263 -17.82 19.93 -7.95
CA CYS A 263 -18.92 18.98 -7.89
C CYS A 263 -18.38 17.56 -8.13
N ALA A 264 -18.71 16.62 -7.24
CA ALA A 264 -18.21 15.25 -7.30
C ALA A 264 -18.84 14.41 -8.43
N ASN A 265 -19.96 14.85 -9.03
CA ASN A 265 -20.52 14.19 -10.20
C ASN A 265 -19.54 14.30 -11.39
N PRO A 266 -18.98 13.19 -11.91
CA PRO A 266 -17.95 13.19 -12.95
C PRO A 266 -18.41 13.78 -14.29
N GLU A 267 -19.72 13.84 -14.55
CA GLU A 267 -20.27 14.46 -15.77
C GLU A 267 -20.39 16.00 -15.64
N CYS A 268 -20.45 16.50 -14.41
CA CYS A 268 -20.66 17.91 -14.10
C CYS A 268 -19.33 18.59 -13.80
N MET A 269 -18.70 18.21 -12.68
CA MET A 269 -17.45 18.79 -12.16
C MET A 269 -17.40 20.32 -12.14
N GLU A 270 -18.53 21.00 -11.91
CA GLU A 270 -18.55 22.46 -11.77
C GLU A 270 -17.65 22.91 -10.59
N PRO A 271 -16.77 23.90 -10.78
CA PRO A 271 -15.81 24.29 -9.77
C PRO A 271 -16.39 25.29 -8.76
N TRP A 272 -15.89 25.22 -7.53
CA TRP A 272 -15.87 26.36 -6.61
C TRP A 272 -14.51 27.02 -6.73
N LYS A 273 -14.45 28.30 -7.13
CA LYS A 273 -13.20 29.03 -7.39
C LYS A 273 -12.69 29.79 -6.18
N GLU A 274 -11.40 30.09 -6.15
CA GLU A 274 -10.74 30.79 -5.04
C GLU A 274 -11.24 32.20 -4.81
N ASN A 275 -11.65 32.88 -5.87
CA ASN A 275 -12.21 34.23 -5.83
C ASN A 275 -13.69 34.26 -5.42
N GLN A 276 -14.34 33.10 -5.23
CA GLN A 276 -15.73 33.02 -4.80
C GLN A 276 -15.81 32.91 -3.27
N PRO A 277 -16.38 33.92 -2.56
CA PRO A 277 -16.40 33.94 -1.10
C PRO A 277 -17.33 32.88 -0.49
N LYS A 278 -18.38 32.48 -1.23
CA LYS A 278 -19.32 31.44 -0.81
C LYS A 278 -19.22 30.25 -1.76
N SER A 279 -19.20 29.05 -1.18
CA SER A 279 -19.26 27.82 -1.96
C SER A 279 -20.61 27.72 -2.67
N PRO A 280 -20.64 27.52 -4.00
CA PRO A 280 -21.85 27.15 -4.73
C PRO A 280 -22.21 25.67 -4.54
N LEU A 281 -21.34 24.89 -3.88
CA LEU A 281 -21.51 23.46 -3.68
C LEU A 281 -22.02 23.15 -2.27
N GLN A 282 -22.89 22.14 -2.19
CA GLN A 282 -23.48 21.61 -0.97
C GLN A 282 -22.76 20.32 -0.55
N ASN A 283 -22.47 20.19 0.74
CA ASN A 283 -21.86 18.99 1.30
C ASN A 283 -22.87 17.83 1.33
N CYS A 284 -22.41 16.62 1.05
CA CYS A 284 -23.14 15.39 1.32
C CYS A 284 -23.51 15.35 2.81
N SER A 285 -24.79 15.10 3.11
CA SER A 285 -25.32 15.16 4.47
C SER A 285 -24.71 14.12 5.41
N ARG A 286 -24.21 12.99 4.88
CA ARG A 286 -23.57 11.92 5.66
C ARG A 286 -22.09 12.19 5.89
N CYS A 287 -21.29 12.26 4.83
CA CYS A 287 -19.83 12.32 4.95
C CYS A 287 -19.26 13.74 5.15
N LYS A 288 -20.03 14.79 4.83
CA LYS A 288 -19.69 16.22 5.00
C LYS A 288 -18.48 16.77 4.23
N PHE A 289 -17.74 15.97 3.46
CA PHE A 289 -16.61 16.46 2.64
C PHE A 289 -16.81 16.31 1.12
N THR A 290 -17.67 15.38 0.67
CA THR A 290 -18.01 15.28 -0.76
C THR A 290 -19.04 16.34 -1.10
N MET A 291 -18.84 17.07 -2.21
CA MET A 291 -19.65 18.24 -2.54
C MET A 291 -20.37 18.12 -3.88
N TYR A 292 -21.57 18.67 -3.97
CA TYR A 292 -22.41 18.65 -5.17
C TYR A 292 -23.01 20.03 -5.42
N CYS A 293 -23.15 20.45 -6.67
CA CYS A 293 -23.86 21.69 -6.99
C CYS A 293 -25.38 21.57 -6.77
N SER A 294 -25.92 20.35 -6.76
CA SER A 294 -27.35 20.09 -6.57
C SER A 294 -27.62 18.66 -6.08
N ASN A 295 -28.81 18.45 -5.53
CA ASN A 295 -29.33 17.11 -5.18
C ASN A 295 -29.43 16.18 -6.41
N GLU A 296 -29.66 16.73 -7.60
CA GLU A 296 -29.69 15.96 -8.84
C GLU A 296 -28.31 15.36 -9.14
N CYS A 297 -27.25 16.16 -9.04
CA CYS A 297 -25.88 15.67 -9.22
C CYS A 297 -25.49 14.64 -8.16
N GLN A 298 -25.93 14.82 -6.91
CA GLN A 298 -25.72 13.83 -5.86
C GLN A 298 -26.39 12.48 -6.20
N ARG A 299 -27.64 12.50 -6.69
CA ARG A 299 -28.37 11.29 -7.07
C ARG A 299 -27.71 10.56 -8.25
N LYS A 300 -27.27 11.30 -9.28
CA LYS A 300 -26.56 10.73 -10.43
C LYS A 300 -25.25 10.05 -10.02
N ASP A 301 -24.52 10.64 -9.08
CA ASP A 301 -23.24 10.13 -8.60
C ASP A 301 -23.36 9.04 -7.51
N TRP A 302 -24.56 8.79 -6.98
CA TRP A 302 -24.75 7.99 -5.77
C TRP A 302 -24.16 6.59 -5.84
N LYS A 303 -24.30 5.90 -6.98
CA LYS A 303 -23.75 4.54 -7.15
C LYS A 303 -22.23 4.51 -6.94
N ARG A 304 -21.51 5.51 -7.48
CA ARG A 304 -20.06 5.65 -7.32
C ARG A 304 -19.72 6.12 -5.91
N HIS A 305 -20.37 7.19 -5.43
CA HIS A 305 -20.10 7.74 -4.11
C HIS A 305 -20.39 6.76 -2.96
N LYS A 306 -21.36 5.85 -3.13
CA LYS A 306 -21.60 4.80 -2.13
C LYS A 306 -20.48 3.76 -2.11
N ALA A 307 -19.88 3.46 -3.26
CA ALA A 307 -18.75 2.54 -3.38
C ALA A 307 -17.43 3.18 -2.90
N GLU A 308 -17.26 4.49 -3.10
CA GLU A 308 -16.14 5.28 -2.57
C GLU A 308 -16.52 5.83 -1.18
N PRO A 309 -16.14 5.14 -0.10
CA PRO A 309 -16.87 5.11 1.17
C PRO A 309 -17.43 6.45 1.62
N CYS A 310 -18.77 6.53 1.66
CA CYS A 310 -19.54 7.63 2.22
C CYS A 310 -19.74 7.42 3.72
N ALA A 311 -18.77 7.86 4.52
CA ALA A 311 -18.77 7.75 5.98
C ALA A 311 -18.38 9.08 6.64
N PRO A 312 -18.77 9.33 7.91
CA PRO A 312 -18.25 10.44 8.70
C PRO A 312 -16.72 10.45 8.75
N ILE A 313 -16.12 11.63 8.96
CA ILE A 313 -14.66 11.80 8.95
C ILE A 313 -14.01 10.97 10.06
N GLU A 314 -14.65 10.89 11.23
CA GLU A 314 -14.18 10.13 12.38
C GLU A 314 -14.12 8.63 12.06
N GLU A 315 -15.16 8.11 11.41
CA GLU A 315 -15.21 6.72 10.95
C GLU A 315 -14.14 6.46 9.87
N LEU A 316 -13.97 7.39 8.92
CA LEU A 316 -12.92 7.27 7.90
C LEU A 316 -11.54 7.25 8.53
N ILE A 317 -11.25 8.08 9.52
CA ILE A 317 -9.93 8.13 10.16
C ILE A 317 -9.62 6.80 10.87
N GLU A 318 -10.59 6.25 11.61
CA GLU A 318 -10.38 5.05 12.41
C GLU A 318 -10.42 3.76 11.59
N ASN A 319 -11.34 3.65 10.63
CA ASN A 319 -11.61 2.41 9.92
C ASN A 319 -10.55 2.13 8.85
N ASP A 320 -9.76 1.10 9.10
CA ASP A 320 -8.66 0.65 8.26
C ASP A 320 -9.13 0.13 6.89
N ASP A 321 -10.35 -0.41 6.77
CA ASP A 321 -10.91 -0.93 5.53
C ASP A 321 -11.26 0.17 4.51
N LEU A 322 -11.30 1.43 4.94
CA LEU A 322 -11.62 2.57 4.09
C LEU A 322 -10.38 3.21 3.45
N TRP A 323 -9.20 2.61 3.69
CA TRP A 323 -7.91 2.99 3.13
C TRP A 323 -7.32 1.82 2.37
N ASN A 324 -6.54 2.12 1.35
CA ASN A 324 -5.70 1.11 0.73
C ASN A 324 -4.37 0.95 1.50
N PRO A 325 -3.59 -0.10 1.19
CA PRO A 325 -2.34 -0.38 1.90
C PRO A 325 -1.40 0.82 1.95
N ILE A 326 -1.23 1.55 0.83
CA ILE A 326 -0.35 2.73 0.72
C ILE A 326 -0.86 3.99 1.46
N GLY A 327 -1.92 3.87 2.27
CA GLY A 327 -2.40 4.94 3.14
C GLY A 327 -3.17 6.05 2.41
N THR A 328 -3.76 5.75 1.25
CA THR A 328 -4.69 6.64 0.56
C THR A 328 -6.13 6.15 0.68
N ARG A 329 -7.09 7.08 0.72
CA ARG A 329 -8.50 6.75 0.93
C ARG A 329 -9.05 6.02 -0.30
N LYS A 330 -9.77 4.93 -0.07
CA LYS A 330 -10.42 4.18 -1.17
C LYS A 330 -11.30 5.10 -2.01
N GLY A 331 -11.14 5.04 -3.33
CA GLY A 331 -11.85 5.89 -4.27
C GLY A 331 -11.21 7.24 -4.56
N THR A 332 -10.01 7.52 -4.03
CA THR A 332 -9.25 8.75 -4.33
C THR A 332 -7.92 8.49 -5.03
N GLU A 333 -7.64 7.22 -5.33
CA GLU A 333 -6.42 6.80 -5.98
C GLU A 333 -6.34 7.33 -7.41
N PHE A 334 -5.13 7.68 -7.84
CA PHE A 334 -4.91 8.12 -9.21
C PHE A 334 -5.15 6.97 -10.22
N PHE A 335 -4.83 5.74 -9.83
CA PHE A 335 -5.10 4.53 -10.59
C PHE A 335 -6.03 3.63 -9.76
N LYS A 336 -7.12 3.15 -10.37
CA LYS A 336 -7.91 2.06 -9.79
C LYS A 336 -7.07 0.79 -9.86
N THR A 337 -6.34 0.52 -8.80
CA THR A 337 -5.72 -0.78 -8.58
C THR A 337 -6.75 -1.67 -7.91
N ASN A 338 -7.02 -2.83 -8.51
CA ASN A 338 -7.70 -3.91 -7.81
C ASN A 338 -6.71 -4.44 -6.76
N TRP A 339 -6.65 -3.78 -5.61
CA TRP A 339 -6.05 -4.35 -4.41
C TRP A 339 -6.97 -5.49 -4.03
N GLY A 340 -6.66 -6.70 -4.50
CA GLY A 340 -7.57 -7.85 -4.48
C GLY A 340 -8.32 -7.97 -3.16
N ASP A 341 -9.61 -8.32 -3.25
CA ASP A 341 -10.38 -8.79 -2.11
C ASP A 341 -9.71 -10.09 -1.64
N ALA A 342 -8.77 -9.97 -0.70
CA ALA A 342 -8.02 -11.08 -0.12
C ALA A 342 -8.81 -11.77 0.99
#